data_AF-A0A1W9QIV8-F1
#
_entry.id   AF-A0A1W9QIV8-F1
#
_cell.length_a   1.000
_cell.length_b   1.000
_cell.length_c   1.000
_cell.angle_alpha   90.00
_cell.angle_beta   90.00
_cell.angle_gamma   90.00
#
_symmetry.space_group_name_H-M   'P 1'
#
loop_
_entity.id
_entity.type
_entity.pdbx_description
1 polymer ?
#
loop_
_entity_poly.entity_id
_entity_poly.type
_entity_poly.pdbx_seq_one_letter_code
_entity_poly.pdbx_strand_id
1 'polypeptide(L)' 'MKKTTSCPKCNSKEWVKGKLKPKGTALEIKFDDESFLKLSNQKIEVYACKNCGFIELYMAEKSKEKE' A
#
# COMPACT_ATOMS: atom_id res chain seq x y z
N MET A 1 3.09 5.15 -12.42
CA MET A 1 3.63 3.86 -11.91
C MET A 1 4.75 4.15 -10.91
N LYS A 2 4.62 3.72 -9.64
CA LYS A 2 5.64 3.93 -8.61
C LYS A 2 5.92 2.67 -7.75
N LYS A 3 5.79 1.45 -8.30
CA LYS A 3 6.26 0.26 -7.56
C LYS A 3 7.77 0.13 -7.68
N THR A 4 8.45 -0.22 -6.59
CA THR A 4 9.89 -0.43 -6.60
C THR A 4 10.21 -1.68 -7.42
N THR A 5 11.11 -1.58 -8.40
CA THR A 5 11.35 -2.66 -9.38
C THR A 5 11.90 -3.93 -8.72
N SER A 6 12.66 -3.75 -7.64
CA SER A 6 13.23 -4.82 -6.81
C SER A 6 12.90 -4.58 -5.35
N CYS A 7 12.69 -5.66 -4.60
CA CYS A 7 12.48 -5.62 -3.15
C CYS A 7 13.71 -5.04 -2.45
N PRO A 8 13.59 -3.98 -1.65
CA PRO A 8 14.74 -3.38 -0.97
C PRO A 8 15.38 -4.29 0.09
N LYS A 9 14.65 -5.31 0.57
CA LYS A 9 15.13 -6.24 1.60
C LYS A 9 15.89 -7.45 1.05
N CYS A 10 15.48 -7.99 -0.10
CA CYS A 10 16.06 -9.23 -0.64
C CYS A 10 16.40 -9.16 -2.14
N ASN A 11 16.25 -7.98 -2.77
CA ASN A 11 16.47 -7.72 -4.19
C ASN A 11 15.63 -8.56 -5.18
N SER A 12 14.67 -9.36 -4.69
CA SER A 12 13.74 -10.11 -5.54
C SER A 12 12.84 -9.16 -6.35
N LYS A 13 12.54 -9.53 -7.59
CA LYS A 13 11.61 -8.80 -8.49
C LYS A 13 10.19 -9.36 -8.43
N GLU A 14 9.95 -10.37 -7.59
CA GLU A 14 8.67 -11.05 -7.51
C GLU A 14 7.75 -10.40 -6.47
N TRP A 15 6.64 -9.85 -6.96
CA TRP A 15 5.65 -9.14 -6.16
C TRP A 15 4.26 -9.73 -6.36
N VAL A 16 3.43 -9.61 -5.33
CA VAL A 16 2.00 -9.92 -5.38
C VAL A 16 1.21 -8.71 -4.90
N LYS A 17 0.17 -8.35 -5.66
CA LYS A 17 -0.77 -7.31 -5.26
C LYS A 17 -1.83 -7.91 -4.34
N GLY A 18 -2.12 -7.24 -3.23
CA GLY A 18 -3.10 -7.68 -2.23
C GLY A 18 -3.97 -6.55 -1.71
N LYS A 19 -4.81 -6.89 -0.74
CA LYS A 19 -5.59 -5.94 0.07
C LYS A 19 -5.19 -6.14 1.53
N LEU A 20 -5.09 -5.06 2.31
CA LEU A 20 -4.99 -5.18 3.76
C LEU A 20 -6.29 -5.78 4.28
N LYS A 21 -6.21 -6.95 4.90
CA LYS A 21 -7.29 -7.49 5.72
C LYS A 21 -6.88 -7.30 7.18
N PRO A 22 -7.65 -6.55 7.99
CA PRO A 22 -7.39 -6.51 9.42
C PRO A 22 -7.55 -7.92 10.00
N LYS A 23 -6.56 -8.38 10.75
CA LYS A 23 -6.63 -9.60 11.55
C LYS A 23 -6.65 -9.17 13.02
N GLY A 24 -7.81 -9.22 13.67
CA GLY A 24 -8.02 -8.76 15.05
C GLY A 24 -8.66 -7.36 15.15
N THR A 25 -8.56 -6.72 16.32
CA THR A 25 -8.88 -5.29 16.50
C THR A 25 -7.94 -4.50 15.60
N ALA A 26 -8.50 -3.82 14.61
CA ALA A 26 -7.76 -3.14 13.56
C ALA A 26 -6.60 -2.32 14.14
N LEU A 27 -5.43 -2.40 13.52
CA LEU A 27 -4.32 -1.48 13.75
C LEU A 27 -4.87 -0.06 13.55
N GLU A 28 -5.25 0.61 14.63
CA GLU A 28 -5.51 2.05 14.64
C GLU A 28 -4.18 2.74 14.39
N ILE A 29 -3.82 2.88 13.11
CA ILE A 29 -2.71 3.72 12.69
C ILE A 29 -3.22 5.16 12.80
N LYS A 30 -3.03 5.76 13.98
CA LYS A 30 -3.29 7.19 14.18
C LYS A 30 -2.12 7.98 13.61
N PHE A 31 -2.40 8.78 12.59
CA PHE A 31 -1.47 9.75 12.05
C PHE A 31 -2.05 11.14 12.33
N ASP A 32 -1.41 11.88 13.22
CA ASP A 32 -1.91 13.13 13.80
C ASP A 32 -1.46 14.34 12.97
N ASP A 33 -1.83 14.35 11.69
CA ASP A 33 -1.61 15.48 10.78
C ASP A 33 -2.86 15.67 9.90
N GLU A 34 -3.44 16.87 9.96
CA GLU A 34 -4.69 17.21 9.24
C GLU A 34 -4.57 17.11 7.72
N SER A 35 -3.37 17.29 7.16
CA SER A 35 -3.11 17.13 5.73
C SER A 35 -3.19 15.65 5.33
N PHE A 36 -2.85 14.75 6.26
CA PHE A 36 -2.89 13.31 6.09
C PHE A 36 -4.29 12.73 6.33
N LEU A 37 -5.13 13.35 7.18
CA LEU A 37 -6.52 12.90 7.37
C LEU A 37 -7.35 12.94 6.09
N LYS A 38 -7.03 13.84 5.14
CA LYS A 38 -7.65 13.88 3.80
C LYS A 38 -7.35 12.65 2.93
N LEU A 39 -6.34 11.86 3.31
CA LEU A 39 -5.94 10.62 2.65
C LEU A 39 -6.71 9.39 3.14
N SER A 40 -7.44 9.50 4.27
CA SER A 40 -8.15 8.38 4.91
C SER A 40 -9.23 7.73 4.03
N ASN A 41 -9.79 8.46 3.07
CA ASN A 41 -10.80 7.95 2.12
C ASN A 41 -10.21 7.39 0.82
N GLN A 42 -8.88 7.35 0.67
CA GLN A 42 -8.25 6.84 -0.54
C GLN A 42 -8.02 5.33 -0.43
N LYS A 43 -8.28 4.60 -1.52
CA LYS A 43 -7.97 3.17 -1.59
C LYS A 43 -6.47 3.00 -1.49
N ILE A 44 -6.01 2.11 -0.61
CA ILE A 44 -4.60 1.75 -0.48
C ILE A 44 -4.33 0.51 -1.34
N GLU A 45 -3.34 0.59 -2.21
CA GLU A 45 -2.78 -0.57 -2.90
C GLU A 45 -1.63 -1.17 -2.09
N VAL A 46 -1.60 -2.49 -1.99
CA VAL A 46 -0.59 -3.23 -1.23
C VAL A 46 0.16 -4.13 -2.18
N TYR A 47 1.48 -4.08 -2.14
CA TYR A 47 2.36 -5.01 -2.85
C TYR A 47 3.25 -5.72 -1.83
N ALA A 48 3.25 -7.04 -1.84
CA ALA A 48 4.11 -7.86 -0.99
C ALA A 48 5.14 -8.60 -1.83
N CYS A 49 6.39 -8.62 -1.38
CA CYS A 49 7.45 -9.43 -1.99
C CYS A 49 7.18 -10.91 -1.70
N LYS A 50 7.13 -11.75 -2.74
CA LYS A 50 6.85 -13.19 -2.58
C LYS A 50 7.96 -13.93 -1.84
N ASN A 51 9.20 -13.42 -1.92
CA ASN A 51 10.38 -14.09 -1.37
C ASN A 51 10.57 -13.85 0.13
N CYS A 52 10.40 -12.61 0.60
CA CYS A 52 10.72 -12.24 1.99
C CYS A 52 9.57 -11.60 2.77
N GLY A 53 8.40 -11.40 2.14
CA GLY A 53 7.22 -10.83 2.78
C GLY A 53 7.28 -9.33 3.05
N PHE A 54 8.29 -8.60 2.54
CA PHE A 54 8.34 -7.14 2.63
C PHE A 54 7.13 -6.50 1.92
N ILE A 55 6.52 -5.47 2.52
CA ILE A 55 5.27 -4.86 2.04
C ILE A 55 5.50 -3.39 1.69
N GLU A 56 5.00 -2.99 0.52
CA GLU A 56 4.89 -1.59 0.09
C GLU A 56 3.42 -1.18 0.01
N LEU A 57 3.13 0.02 0.52
CA LEU A 57 1.80 0.63 0.53
C LEU A 57 1.81 1.85 -0.39
N TYR A 58 0.85 1.92 -1.30
CA TYR A 58 0.67 3.04 -2.20
C TYR A 58 -0.74 3.57 -2.12
N MET A 59 -0.90 4.87 -2.33
CA MET A 59 -2.22 5.44 -2.57
C MET A 59 -2.65 5.08 -3.98
N ALA A 60 -3.83 4.47 -4.11
CA ALA A 60 -4.44 4.26 -5.41
C ALA A 60 -4.75 5.63 -6.00
N GLU A 61 -4.15 5.95 -7.15
CA GLU A 61 -4.54 7.12 -7.90
C GLU A 61 -6.04 6.99 -8.22
N LYS A 62 -6.84 8.01 -7.88
CA LYS A 62 -8.22 8.09 -8.37
C LYS A 62 -8.14 7.98 -9.88
N SER A 63 -8.61 6.87 -10.45
CA SER A 63 -8.85 6.79 -11.88
C SER A 63 -9.77 7.96 -12.19
N LYS A 64 -9.27 8.96 -12.92
CA LYS A 64 -10.16 9.88 -13.63
C LYS A 64 -10.89 9.00 -14.64
N GLU A 65 -12.06 8.49 -14.25
CA GLU A 65 -13.08 8.10 -15.21
C GLU A 65 -13.25 9.34 -16.09
N LYS A 66 -12.87 9.19 -17.36
CA LYS A 66 -13.19 10.15 -18.40
C LYS A 66 -14.71 10.09 -18.54
N GLU A 67 -15.39 11.12 -18.07
CA GLU A 67 -16.70 11.51 -18.57
C GLU A 67 -16.50 12.35 -19.84
#